data_AF-A0A966HC76-F1
#
_entry.id   AF-A0A966HC76-F1
#
_cell.length_a   1.000
_cell.length_b   1.000
_cell.length_c   1.000
_cell.angle_alpha   90.00
_cell.angle_beta   90.00
_cell.angle_gamma   90.00
#
_symmetry.space_group_name_H-M   'P 1'
#
loop_
_entity.id
_entity.type
_entity.pdbx_description
1 polymer ?
#
loop_
_entity_poly.entity_id
_entity_poly.type
_entity_poly.pdbx_seq_one_letter_code
_entity_poly.pdbx_strand_id
1 'polypeptide(L)'
;MSSSRVVIWIVVIVVVLATRMPAEMLVNKIVKPTDSFNARIVVDTLCSVLLIAVIMSVVGTWIGMGSVSLDPIVNFFDIFPRAFVISFVVESFLAQPVARLVMQAYHDKKDAHIQSSMAT
;
A
#
# COMPACT_ATOMS: atom_id res chain seq x y z
N MET A 1 -6.36 -3.27 -32.45
CA MET A 1 -7.18 -3.81 -31.33
C MET A 1 -6.34 -4.08 -30.07
N SER A 2 -5.45 -3.16 -29.68
CA SER A 2 -4.61 -3.25 -28.46
C SER A 2 -4.75 -2.03 -27.54
N SER A 3 -5.26 -0.90 -28.05
CA SER A 3 -5.26 0.38 -27.32
C SER A 3 -6.31 0.46 -26.20
N SER A 4 -7.44 -0.26 -26.28
CA SER A 4 -8.51 -0.19 -25.28
C SER A 4 -8.14 -0.80 -23.92
N ARG A 5 -7.27 -1.81 -23.87
CA ARG A 5 -6.83 -2.45 -22.60
C ARG A 5 -5.84 -1.57 -21.83
N VAL A 6 -5.05 -0.79 -22.54
CA VAL A 6 -4.07 0.14 -21.95
C VAL A 6 -4.79 1.29 -21.24
N VAL A 7 -5.88 1.79 -21.82
CA VAL A 7 -6.71 2.82 -21.20
C VAL A 7 -7.32 2.32 -19.89
N ILE A 8 -7.86 1.10 -19.88
CA ILE A 8 -8.38 0.48 -18.65
C ILE A 8 -7.28 0.43 -17.59
N TRP A 9 -6.09 -0.09 -17.94
CA TRP A 9 -4.94 -0.17 -17.04
C TRP A 9 -4.49 1.18 -16.48
N ILE A 10 -4.42 2.22 -17.32
CA ILE A 10 -4.07 3.57 -16.88
C ILE A 10 -5.13 4.10 -15.90
N VAL A 11 -6.41 3.91 -16.20
CA VAL A 11 -7.50 4.28 -15.28
C VAL A 11 -7.39 3.54 -13.96
N VAL A 12 -7.05 2.23 -13.97
CA VAL A 12 -6.80 1.46 -12.75
C VAL A 12 -5.68 2.09 -11.94
N ILE A 13 -4.53 2.32 -12.56
CA ILE A 13 -3.35 2.89 -11.89
C ILE A 13 -3.70 4.24 -11.28
N VAL A 14 -4.41 5.10 -12.00
CA VAL A 14 -4.84 6.41 -11.50
C VAL A 14 -5.78 6.27 -10.30
N VAL A 15 -6.77 5.37 -10.36
CA VAL A 15 -7.69 5.12 -9.23
C VAL A 15 -6.95 4.55 -8.01
N VAL A 16 -5.99 3.64 -8.22
CA VAL A 16 -5.14 3.09 -7.15
C VAL A 16 -4.34 4.22 -6.51
N LEU A 17 -3.69 5.08 -7.31
CA LEU A 17 -2.86 6.18 -6.82
C LEU A 17 -3.70 7.22 -6.07
N ALA A 18 -4.88 7.57 -6.60
CA ALA A 18 -5.81 8.47 -5.93
C ALA A 18 -6.29 7.92 -4.58
N THR A 19 -6.38 6.59 -4.44
CA THR A 19 -6.76 5.91 -3.19
C THR A 19 -5.68 5.94 -2.12
N ARG A 20 -4.41 6.11 -2.50
CA ARG A 20 -3.31 6.18 -1.53
C ARG A 20 -3.37 7.45 -0.67
N MET A 21 -3.78 8.57 -1.26
CA MET A 21 -3.91 9.84 -0.54
C MET A 21 -4.87 9.79 0.67
N PRO A 22 -6.13 9.31 0.55
CA PRO A 22 -7.02 9.19 1.70
C PRO A 22 -6.54 8.13 2.70
N ALA A 23 -5.79 7.12 2.25
CA ALA A 23 -5.20 6.13 3.16
C ALA A 23 -4.17 6.73 4.11
N GLU A 24 -3.25 7.54 3.57
CA GLU A 24 -2.26 8.26 4.38
C GLU A 24 -2.92 9.25 5.34
N MET A 25 -4.00 9.92 4.90
CA MET A 25 -4.77 10.82 5.78
C MET A 25 -5.43 10.07 6.94
N LEU A 26 -5.96 8.87 6.69
CA LEU A 26 -6.58 8.06 7.73
C LEU A 26 -5.55 7.55 8.74
N VAL A 27 -4.38 7.11 8.28
CA VAL A 27 -3.25 6.73 9.15
C VAL A 27 -2.85 7.89 10.04
N ASN A 28 -2.65 9.08 9.46
CA ASN A 28 -2.24 10.27 10.20
C ASN A 28 -3.29 10.74 11.21
N LYS A 29 -4.57 10.40 10.98
CA LYS A 29 -5.66 10.68 11.93
C LYS A 29 -5.74 9.66 13.07
N ILE A 30 -5.28 8.42 12.84
CA ILE A 30 -5.30 7.33 13.81
C ILE A 30 -4.02 7.32 14.66
N VAL A 31 -2.85 7.59 14.08
CA VAL A 31 -1.55 7.51 14.76
C VAL A 31 -1.09 8.90 15.23
N LYS A 32 -0.96 9.09 16.54
CA LYS A 32 -0.38 10.32 17.09
C LYS A 32 1.15 10.34 16.91
N PRO A 33 1.80 11.51 16.80
CA PRO A 33 3.26 11.60 16.64
C PRO A 33 4.06 11.04 17.82
N THR A 34 3.41 10.81 18.97
CA THR A 34 4.02 10.36 20.22
C THR A 34 4.06 8.84 20.39
N ASP A 35 3.44 8.07 19.48
CA ASP A 35 3.43 6.61 19.57
C ASP A 35 4.76 5.99 19.11
N SER A 36 5.08 4.83 19.66
CA SER A 36 6.28 4.06 19.31
C SER A 36 6.43 3.91 17.79
N PHE A 37 7.64 4.10 17.27
CA PHE A 37 7.97 3.97 15.84
C PHE A 37 7.45 2.64 15.23
N ASN A 38 7.52 1.56 16.01
CA ASN A 38 6.97 0.25 15.61
C ASN A 38 5.44 0.26 15.51
N ALA A 39 4.74 0.92 16.45
CA ALA A 39 3.28 1.04 16.41
C ALA A 39 2.83 1.87 15.21
N ARG A 40 3.55 2.96 14.90
CA ARG A 40 3.29 3.77 13.70
C ARG A 40 3.43 2.95 12.42
N ILE A 41 4.50 2.17 12.26
CA ILE A 41 4.72 1.34 11.07
C ILE A 41 3.62 0.27 10.93
N VAL A 42 3.27 -0.41 12.02
CA VAL A 42 2.23 -1.45 11.98
C VAL A 42 0.88 -0.85 11.59
N VAL A 43 0.46 0.26 12.21
CA VAL A 43 -0.83 0.90 11.92
C VAL A 43 -0.86 1.50 10.51
N ASP A 44 0.23 2.11 10.07
CA ASP A 44 0.37 2.63 8.69
C ASP A 44 0.19 1.53 7.66
N THR A 45 0.91 0.42 7.83
CA THR A 45 0.81 -0.74 6.94
C THR A 45 -0.58 -1.37 6.99
N LEU A 46 -1.15 -1.53 8.18
CA LEU A 46 -2.45 -2.15 8.34
C LEU A 46 -3.56 -1.31 7.69
N CYS A 47 -3.57 0.01 7.90
CA CYS A 47 -4.55 0.90 7.28
C CYS A 47 -4.35 1.04 5.77
N SER A 48 -3.10 1.18 5.31
CA SER A 48 -2.80 1.32 3.87
C SER A 48 -3.13 0.05 3.10
N VAL A 49 -2.73 -1.12 3.59
CA VAL A 49 -3.05 -2.41 2.98
C VAL A 49 -4.55 -2.69 3.03
N LEU A 50 -5.22 -2.36 4.15
CA LEU A 50 -6.66 -2.53 4.28
C LEU A 50 -7.41 -1.69 3.26
N LEU A 51 -7.12 -0.39 3.17
CA LEU A 51 -7.83 0.50 2.24
C LEU A 51 -7.58 0.13 0.79
N ILE A 52 -6.34 -0.20 0.42
CA ILE A 52 -6.02 -0.66 -0.94
C ILE A 52 -6.75 -1.97 -1.23
N ALA A 53 -6.79 -2.93 -0.30
CA ALA A 53 -7.48 -4.20 -0.49
C ALA A 53 -9.01 -4.02 -0.65
N VAL A 54 -9.63 -3.16 0.16
CA VAL A 54 -11.06 -2.81 0.05
C VAL A 54 -11.33 -2.21 -1.33
N ILE A 55 -10.60 -1.17 -1.72
CA ILE A 55 -10.86 -0.47 -2.99
C ILE A 55 -10.56 -1.38 -4.18
N MET A 56 -9.44 -2.13 -4.15
CA MET A 56 -9.09 -3.08 -5.22
C MET A 56 -10.08 -4.22 -5.35
N SER A 57 -10.68 -4.69 -4.25
CA SER A 57 -11.69 -5.74 -4.34
C SER A 57 -12.96 -5.28 -5.08
N VAL A 58 -13.37 -4.02 -4.90
CA VAL A 58 -14.55 -3.46 -5.58
C VAL A 58 -14.21 -3.01 -7.00
N VAL A 59 -13.20 -2.14 -7.13
CA VAL A 59 -12.79 -1.54 -8.41
C VAL A 59 -12.22 -2.61 -9.34
N GLY A 60 -11.38 -3.51 -8.83
CA GLY A 60 -10.80 -4.61 -9.62
C GLY A 60 -11.85 -5.56 -10.18
N THR A 61 -12.93 -5.83 -9.44
CA THR A 61 -14.02 -6.67 -9.93
C THR A 61 -14.86 -5.95 -10.99
N TRP A 62 -15.15 -4.66 -10.83
CA TRP A 62 -15.82 -3.86 -11.88
C TRP A 62 -15.01 -3.81 -13.18
N ILE A 63 -13.70 -3.66 -13.07
CA ILE A 63 -12.80 -3.68 -14.24
C ILE A 63 -12.76 -5.07 -14.89
N GLY A 64 -12.67 -6.13 -14.07
CA GLY A 64 -12.64 -7.51 -14.56
C GLY A 64 -13.93 -7.95 -15.25
N MET A 65 -15.08 -7.49 -14.75
CA MET A 65 -16.39 -7.77 -15.35
C MET A 65 -16.70 -6.84 -16.55
N GLY A 66 -16.04 -5.69 -16.66
CA GLY A 66 -16.33 -4.69 -17.68
C GLY A 66 -17.71 -4.01 -17.51
N SER A 67 -18.39 -4.28 -16.40
CA SER A 67 -19.70 -3.73 -16.04
C SER A 67 -19.69 -3.29 -14.59
N VAL A 68 -20.26 -2.12 -14.32
CA VAL A 68 -20.51 -1.65 -12.96
C VAL A 68 -21.73 -2.39 -12.42
N SER A 69 -21.49 -3.46 -11.65
CA SER A 69 -22.54 -4.24 -10.96
C SER A 69 -22.44 -4.06 -9.46
N LEU A 70 -23.54 -4.23 -8.73
CA LEU A 70 -23.54 -4.23 -7.25
C LEU A 70 -23.03 -5.56 -6.66
N ASP A 71 -22.83 -6.59 -7.49
CA ASP A 71 -22.32 -7.91 -7.06
C ASP A 71 -21.07 -7.90 -6.17
N PRO A 72 -20.01 -7.09 -6.44
CA PRO A 72 -18.83 -7.04 -5.59
C PRO A 72 -19.04 -6.28 -4.28
N ILE A 73 -20.10 -5.46 -4.17
CA ILE A 73 -20.48 -4.81 -2.91
C ILE A 73 -21.25 -5.81 -2.04
N VAL A 74 -22.11 -6.64 -2.65
CA VAL A 74 -22.87 -7.68 -1.95
C VAL A 74 -21.97 -8.82 -1.49
N ASN A 75 -21.07 -9.30 -2.35
CA ASN A 75 -20.08 -10.34 -2.03
C ASN A 75 -18.79 -9.78 -1.45
N PHE A 76 -18.79 -8.50 -1.05
CA PHE A 76 -17.61 -7.81 -0.53
C PHE A 76 -16.96 -8.61 0.59
N PHE A 77 -17.75 -9.03 1.59
CA PHE A 77 -17.26 -9.76 2.76
C PHE A 77 -16.75 -11.17 2.46
N ASP A 78 -17.02 -11.76 1.30
CA ASP A 78 -16.48 -13.08 0.93
C ASP A 78 -15.15 -12.98 0.18
N ILE A 79 -14.96 -11.92 -0.61
CA ILE A 79 -13.78 -11.75 -1.47
C ILE A 79 -12.71 -10.91 -0.75
N PHE A 80 -13.13 -9.88 -0.01
CA PHE A 80 -12.24 -8.94 0.67
C PHE A 80 -11.32 -9.59 1.72
N PRO A 81 -11.79 -10.44 2.66
CA PRO A 81 -10.94 -10.90 3.76
C PRO A 81 -9.77 -11.74 3.28
N ARG A 82 -10.00 -12.58 2.25
CA ARG A 82 -8.93 -13.40 1.67
C ARG A 82 -7.85 -12.53 1.02
N ALA A 83 -8.25 -11.53 0.24
CA ALA A 83 -7.32 -10.61 -0.42
C ALA A 83 -6.55 -9.74 0.61
N PHE A 84 -7.25 -9.26 1.64
CA PHE A 84 -6.66 -8.49 2.71
C PHE A 84 -5.62 -9.29 3.50
N VAL A 85 -5.96 -10.49 3.97
CA VAL A 85 -5.07 -11.32 4.79
C VAL A 85 -3.79 -11.69 4.03
N ILE A 86 -3.91 -12.09 2.76
CA ILE A 86 -2.73 -12.42 1.94
C ILE A 86 -1.85 -11.19 1.76
N SER A 87 -2.43 -10.04 1.38
CA SER A 87 -1.69 -8.79 1.19
C SER A 87 -1.03 -8.33 2.49
N PHE A 88 -1.74 -8.40 3.62
CA PHE A 88 -1.24 -7.99 4.92
C PHE A 88 -0.08 -8.87 5.40
N VAL A 89 -0.18 -10.20 5.21
CA VAL A 89 0.91 -11.13 5.55
C VAL A 89 2.13 -10.85 4.67
N VAL A 90 1.95 -10.69 3.36
CA VAL A 90 3.04 -10.37 2.42
C VAL A 90 3.70 -9.05 2.80
N GLU A 91 2.94 -8.00 3.09
CA GLU A 91 3.49 -6.69 3.44
C GLU A 91 4.24 -6.73 4.78
N SER A 92 3.69 -7.43 5.77
CA SER A 92 4.27 -7.54 7.11
C SER A 92 5.53 -8.41 7.14
N PHE A 93 5.58 -9.49 6.36
CA PHE A 93 6.70 -10.44 6.34
C PHE A 93 7.76 -10.16 5.27
N LEU A 94 7.38 -9.55 4.14
CA LEU A 94 8.30 -9.29 3.03
C LEU A 94 8.59 -7.80 2.89
N ALA A 95 7.57 -6.96 2.78
CA ALA A 95 7.79 -5.54 2.49
C ALA A 95 8.47 -4.80 3.66
N GLN A 96 7.92 -4.90 4.88
CA GLN A 96 8.51 -4.22 6.04
C GLN A 96 9.94 -4.68 6.37
N PRO A 97 10.28 -6.00 6.38
CA PRO A 97 11.65 -6.43 6.65
C PRO A 97 12.63 -5.99 5.57
N VAL A 98 12.24 -6.08 4.29
CA VAL A 98 13.07 -5.58 3.19
C VAL A 98 13.26 -4.07 3.29
N ALA A 99 12.21 -3.30 3.61
CA ALA A 99 12.31 -1.86 3.82
C ALA A 99 13.28 -1.51 4.95
N ARG A 100 13.27 -2.26 6.07
CA ARG A 100 14.21 -2.07 7.18
C ARG A 100 15.65 -2.40 6.79
N LEU A 101 15.87 -3.49 6.06
CA LEU A 101 17.21 -3.87 5.57
C LEU A 101 17.78 -2.79 4.64
N VAL A 102 16.97 -2.29 3.71
CA VAL A 102 17.38 -1.22 2.79
C VAL A 102 17.65 0.09 3.54
N MET A 103 16.81 0.44 4.51
CA MET A 103 16.99 1.65 5.32
C MET A 103 18.27 1.60 6.17
N GLN A 104 18.59 0.45 6.74
CA GLN A 104 19.86 0.23 7.46
C GLN A 104 21.06 0.36 6.51
N ALA A 105 21.05 -0.38 5.40
CA ALA A 105 22.13 -0.33 4.41
C ALA A 105 22.32 1.07 3.79
N TYR A 106 21.24 1.86 3.68
CA TYR A 106 21.31 3.24 3.19
C TYR A 106 21.93 4.19 4.23
N HIS A 107 21.56 4.07 5.51
CA HIS A 107 22.18 4.87 6.57
C HIS A 107 23.66 4.54 6.73
N ASP A 108 24.06 3.26 6.72
CA ASP A 108 25.47 2.86 6.83
C ASP A 108 26.34 3.48 5.72
N LYS A 109 25.82 3.50 4.48
CA LYS A 109 26.51 4.13 3.34
C LYS A 109 26.56 5.65 3.46
N LYS A 110 25.49 6.26 3.98
CA LYS A 110 25.40 7.72 4.15
C LYS A 110 26.31 8.19 5.29
N ASP A 111 26.39 7.45 6.38
CA ASP A 111 27.26 7.75 7.52
C ASP A 111 28.74 7.60 7.12
N ALA A 112 29.08 6.58 6.33
CA ALA A 112 30.43 6.43 5.76
C ALA A 112 30.83 7.61 4.85
N HIS A 113 29.90 8.12 4.03
CA HIS A 113 30.15 9.28 3.16
C HIS A 113 30.25 10.60 3.94
N ILE A 114 29.46 10.77 5.00
CA ILE A 114 29.53 11.95 5.87
C ILE A 114 30.85 11.95 6.64
N GLN A 115 31.31 10.79 7.12
CA GLN A 115 32.58 10.67 7.82
C GLN A 115 33.79 10.91 6.91
N SER A 116 33.75 10.48 5.64
CA SER A 116 34.82 10.79 4.67
C SER A 116 34.89 12.28 4.32
N SER A 117 33.75 12.99 4.32
CA SER A 117 33.69 14.42 4.01
C SER A 117 34.13 15.33 5.18
N MET A 118 34.23 14.81 6.41
CA MET A 118 34.77 15.53 7.58
C MET A 118 36.26 15.26 7.81
N ALA A 119 36.83 14.26 7.14
CA ALA A 119 38.25 13.86 7.27
C ALA A 119 39.18 14.53 6.23
N THR A 120 38.63 15.37 5.35
CA THR A 120 39.34 16.20 4.36
C THR A 120 39.08 17.67 4.65
#